data_AF-A0A2I0B6R6-F1
#
_entry.id   AF-A0A2I0B6R6-F1
#
_cell.length_a   1.000
_cell.length_b   1.000
_cell.length_c   1.000
_cell.angle_alpha   90.00
_cell.angle_beta   90.00
_cell.angle_gamma   90.00
#
_symmetry.space_group_name_H-M   'P 1'
#
loop_
_entity.id
_entity.type
_entity.pdbx_description
1 polymer ?
#
loop_
_entity_poly.entity_id
_entity_poly.type
_entity_poly.pdbx_seq_one_letter_code
_entity_poly.pdbx_strand_id
1 'polypeptide(L)'
;MVCLEFWSFEVLVILAGLLPNPKLETSVMSVSLNTSAVVFMITLGLGFAISTRVSNELGGGNPQAARLAIFVSTVLAISEGLIVGVIMILTRNKLGRAYSNDREVVRNVAAMMPLIALSHFINTIQCVFSGIFIFVT
;
A
#
# COMPACT_ATOMS: atom_id res chain seq x y z
N MET A 1 -9.15 -2.14 14.77
CA MET A 1 -8.18 -1.02 14.60
C MET A 1 -8.08 -0.51 13.17
N VAL A 2 -8.45 -1.30 12.14
CA VAL A 2 -8.48 -0.86 10.72
C VAL A 2 -9.42 0.32 10.46
N CYS A 3 -10.57 0.40 11.14
CA CYS A 3 -11.48 1.54 10.96
C CYS A 3 -10.85 2.88 11.35
N LEU A 4 -10.07 2.93 12.45
CA LEU A 4 -9.40 4.16 12.88
C LEU A 4 -8.30 4.58 11.90
N GLU A 5 -7.62 3.61 11.30
CA GLU A 5 -6.62 3.85 10.25
C GLU A 5 -7.27 4.49 9.02
N PHE A 6 -8.38 3.94 8.51
CA PHE A 6 -9.10 4.57 7.39
C PHE A 6 -9.64 5.96 7.74
N TRP A 7 -10.21 6.12 8.93
CA TRP A 7 -10.67 7.43 9.40
C TRP A 7 -9.53 8.46 9.49
N SER A 8 -8.32 8.04 9.85
CA SER A 8 -7.17 8.95 9.92
C SER A 8 -6.83 9.53 8.54
N PHE A 9 -6.95 8.75 7.46
CA PHE A 9 -6.75 9.24 6.10
C PHE A 9 -7.82 10.26 5.70
N GLU A 10 -9.08 10.04 6.05
CA GLU A 10 -10.15 11.01 5.77
C GLU A 10 -9.96 12.31 6.54
N VAL A 11 -9.52 12.24 7.80
CA VAL A 11 -9.16 13.43 8.59
C VAL A 11 -8.01 14.20 7.93
N LEU A 12 -7.00 13.51 7.38
CA LEU A 12 -5.91 14.17 6.64
C LEU A 12 -6.41 14.90 5.39
N VAL A 13 -7.39 14.36 4.66
CA VAL A 13 -8.03 15.04 3.52
C VAL A 13 -8.76 16.30 3.99
N ILE A 14 -9.51 16.22 5.10
CA ILE A 14 -10.21 17.38 5.66
C ILE A 14 -9.21 18.47 6.07
N LEU A 15 -8.09 18.10 6.70
CA LEU A 15 -7.03 19.04 7.08
C LEU A 15 -6.33 19.66 5.86
N ALA A 16 -6.19 18.93 4.75
CA ALA A 16 -5.69 19.48 3.48
C ALA A 16 -6.56 20.64 2.97
N GLY A 17 -7.86 20.62 3.28
CA GLY A 17 -8.80 21.71 2.99
C GLY A 17 -8.59 22.99 3.82
N LEU A 18 -7.73 22.97 4.83
CA LEU A 18 -7.37 24.15 5.65
C LEU A 18 -6.09 24.84 5.17
N LEU A 19 -5.39 24.28 4.18
CA LEU A 19 -4.16 24.87 3.62
C LEU A 19 -4.44 26.09 2.73
N PRO A 20 -3.43 26.94 2.44
CA PRO A 20 -3.59 28.18 1.68
C PRO A 20 -4.27 28.02 0.31
N ASN A 21 -4.06 26.88 -0.36
CA ASN A 21 -4.70 26.53 -1.63
C ASN A 21 -5.61 25.30 -1.45
N PRO A 22 -6.79 25.45 -0.83
CA PRO A 22 -7.57 24.31 -0.37
C PRO A 22 -8.05 23.41 -1.51
N LYS A 23 -8.43 23.99 -2.66
CA LYS A 23 -8.82 23.21 -3.86
C LYS A 23 -7.68 22.36 -4.41
N LEU A 24 -6.46 22.91 -4.45
CA LEU A 24 -5.29 22.23 -5.01
C LEU A 24 -4.82 21.13 -4.06
N GLU A 25 -4.59 21.46 -2.80
CA GLU A 25 -4.05 20.53 -1.79
C GLU A 25 -5.00 19.37 -1.52
N THR A 26 -6.30 19.64 -1.40
CA THR A 26 -7.31 18.57 -1.22
C THR A 26 -7.33 17.65 -2.43
N SER A 27 -7.29 18.19 -3.66
CA SER A 27 -7.28 17.37 -4.88
C SER A 27 -6.03 16.49 -4.96
N VAL A 28 -4.85 17.04 -4.65
CA VAL A 28 -3.59 16.29 -4.66
C VAL A 28 -3.61 15.18 -3.60
N MET A 29 -4.08 15.50 -2.39
CA MET A 29 -4.18 14.54 -1.29
C MET A 29 -5.17 13.41 -1.62
N SER A 30 -6.37 13.74 -2.11
CA SER A 30 -7.38 12.73 -2.48
C SER A 30 -6.90 11.79 -3.59
N VAL A 31 -6.26 12.30 -4.64
CA VAL A 31 -5.72 11.46 -5.72
C VAL A 31 -4.60 10.56 -5.19
N SER A 32 -3.72 11.11 -4.35
CA SER A 32 -2.61 10.37 -3.75
C SER A 32 -3.09 9.23 -2.85
N LEU A 33 -4.03 9.52 -1.96
CA LEU A 33 -4.60 8.53 -1.04
C LEU A 33 -5.43 7.47 -1.79
N ASN A 34 -6.21 7.87 -2.79
CA ASN A 34 -6.95 6.90 -3.61
C ASN A 34 -6.02 5.94 -4.35
N THR A 35 -4.92 6.45 -4.91
CA THR A 35 -3.87 5.63 -5.54
C THR A 35 -3.26 4.67 -4.53
N SER A 36 -2.92 5.17 -3.33
CA SER A 36 -2.39 4.35 -2.24
C SER A 36 -3.36 3.25 -1.82
N ALA A 37 -4.66 3.54 -1.75
CA ALA A 37 -5.69 2.58 -1.37
C ALA A 37 -5.84 1.45 -2.40
N VAL A 38 -5.83 1.77 -3.70
CA VAL A 38 -5.89 0.77 -4.78
C VAL A 38 -4.70 -0.18 -4.72
N VAL A 39 -3.51 0.39 -4.52
CA VAL A 39 -2.26 -0.36 -4.46
C VAL A 39 -2.17 -1.20 -3.17
N PHE A 40 -2.66 -0.68 -2.04
CA PHE A 40 -2.76 -1.40 -0.78
C PHE A 40 -3.63 -2.68 -0.86
N MET A 41 -4.67 -2.69 -1.70
CA MET A 41 -5.53 -3.89 -1.86
C MET A 41 -4.75 -5.09 -2.38
N ILE A 42 -3.70 -4.87 -3.20
CA ILE A 42 -2.84 -5.94 -3.71
C ILE A 42 -2.07 -6.59 -2.57
N THR A 43 -1.39 -5.78 -1.75
CA THR A 43 -0.65 -6.24 -0.57
C THR A 43 -1.56 -6.90 0.46
N LEU A 44 -2.76 -6.35 0.69
CA LEU A 44 -3.72 -6.91 1.62
C LEU A 44 -4.17 -8.32 1.19
N GLY A 45 -4.48 -8.50 -0.10
CA GLY A 45 -4.81 -9.81 -0.66
C GLY A 45 -3.68 -10.82 -0.52
N LEU A 46 -2.43 -10.39 -0.76
CA LEU A 46 -1.25 -11.21 -0.55
C LEU A 46 -1.09 -11.61 0.93
N GLY A 47 -1.27 -10.66 1.86
CA GLY A 47 -1.22 -10.91 3.29
C GLY A 47 -2.22 -11.98 3.76
N PHE A 48 -3.45 -11.94 3.26
CA PHE A 48 -4.45 -12.98 3.54
C PHE A 48 -4.05 -14.35 2.99
N ALA A 49 -3.56 -14.41 1.75
CA ALA A 49 -3.11 -15.66 1.15
C ALA A 49 -1.93 -16.29 1.91
N ILE A 50 -0.95 -15.48 2.32
CA ILE A 50 0.19 -15.90 3.14
C ILE A 50 -0.28 -16.44 4.47
N SER A 51 -1.15 -15.69 5.16
CA SER A 51 -1.73 -16.07 6.44
C SER A 51 -2.41 -17.43 6.36
N THR A 52 -3.35 -17.62 5.43
CA THR A 52 -4.02 -18.91 5.24
C THR A 52 -3.05 -20.05 4.92
N ARG A 53 -2.03 -19.80 4.08
CA ARG A 53 -1.05 -20.84 3.72
C ARG A 53 -0.22 -21.28 4.92
N VAL A 54 0.26 -20.33 5.72
CA VAL A 54 1.07 -20.62 6.92
C VAL A 54 0.21 -21.29 8.00
N SER A 55 -1.02 -20.81 8.22
CA SER A 55 -1.96 -21.42 9.18
C SER A 55 -2.29 -22.87 8.83
N ASN A 56 -2.48 -23.19 7.55
CA ASN A 56 -2.77 -24.56 7.13
C ASN A 56 -1.59 -25.52 7.39
N GLU A 57 -0.35 -25.09 7.13
CA GLU A 57 0.83 -25.93 7.40
C GLU A 57 1.11 -26.10 8.90
N LEU A 58 0.89 -25.06 9.70
CA LEU A 58 0.99 -25.14 11.15
C LEU A 58 -0.11 -26.04 11.75
N GLY A 59 -1.36 -25.86 11.31
CA GLY A 59 -2.50 -26.69 11.74
C GLY A 59 -2.38 -28.16 11.33
N GLY A 60 -1.66 -28.44 10.23
CA GLY A 60 -1.31 -29.79 9.80
C GLY A 60 -0.13 -30.44 10.52
N GLY A 61 0.52 -29.74 11.46
CA GLY A 61 1.68 -30.25 12.19
C GLY A 61 2.98 -30.28 11.37
N ASN A 62 3.08 -29.49 10.31
CA ASN A 62 4.21 -29.46 9.38
C ASN A 62 5.05 -28.17 9.52
N PRO A 63 5.85 -27.99 10.58
CA PRO A 63 6.60 -26.76 10.84
C PRO A 63 7.66 -26.45 9.77
N GLN A 64 8.21 -27.48 9.12
CA GLN A 64 9.17 -27.30 8.02
C GLN A 64 8.52 -26.67 6.79
N ALA A 65 7.32 -27.13 6.42
CA ALA A 65 6.55 -26.58 5.31
C ALA A 65 6.04 -25.17 5.62
N ALA A 66 5.66 -24.89 6.87
CA ALA A 66 5.32 -23.54 7.32
C ALA A 66 6.52 -22.57 7.16
N ARG A 67 7.73 -22.99 7.53
CA ARG A 67 8.94 -22.18 7.35
C ARG A 67 9.25 -21.91 5.89
N LEU A 68 9.06 -22.89 5.01
CA LEU A 68 9.19 -22.71 3.56
C LEU A 68 8.14 -21.73 3.02
N ALA A 69 6.89 -21.86 3.45
CA ALA A 69 5.81 -20.96 3.06
C ALA A 69 6.13 -19.51 3.45
N ILE A 70 6.65 -19.29 4.66
CA ILE A 70 7.11 -17.97 5.11
C ILE A 70 8.21 -17.42 4.18
N PHE A 71 9.23 -18.22 3.87
CA PHE A 71 10.34 -17.77 3.03
C PHE A 71 9.88 -17.38 1.62
N VAL A 72 9.08 -18.24 0.97
CA VAL A 72 8.54 -17.97 -0.37
C VAL A 72 7.65 -16.72 -0.36
N SER A 73 6.84 -16.57 0.67
CA SER A 73 5.94 -15.42 0.86
C SER A 73 6.70 -14.10 1.00
N THR A 74 7.81 -14.09 1.75
CA THR A 74 8.68 -12.92 1.87
C THR A 74 9.29 -12.51 0.54
N VAL A 75 9.77 -13.48 -0.25
CA VAL A 75 10.32 -13.19 -1.59
C VAL A 75 9.23 -12.63 -2.52
N LEU A 76 8.03 -13.21 -2.50
CA LEU A 76 6.89 -12.74 -3.31
C LEU A 76 6.52 -11.30 -2.95
N ALA A 77 6.43 -10.97 -1.67
CA ALA A 77 6.10 -9.62 -1.22
C ALA A 77 7.17 -8.59 -1.60
N ILE A 78 8.46 -8.91 -1.43
CA ILE A 78 9.55 -8.02 -1.88
C ILE A 78 9.44 -7.78 -3.40
N SER A 79 9.17 -8.84 -4.17
CA SER A 79 9.01 -8.72 -5.63
C SER A 79 7.79 -7.88 -6.01
N GLU A 80 6.66 -8.05 -5.31
CA GLU A 80 5.44 -7.28 -5.52
C GLU A 80 5.67 -5.79 -5.24
N GLY A 81 6.22 -5.46 -4.06
CA GLY A 81 6.51 -4.08 -3.69
C GLY A 81 7.46 -3.38 -4.67
N LEU A 82 8.46 -4.08 -5.19
CA LEU A 82 9.37 -3.55 -6.21
C LEU A 82 8.65 -3.33 -7.56
N ILE A 83 7.91 -4.33 -8.04
CA ILE A 83 7.21 -4.24 -9.33
C ILE A 83 6.19 -3.10 -9.30
N VAL A 84 5.35 -3.05 -8.25
CA VAL A 84 4.33 -2.02 -8.11
C VAL A 84 4.97 -0.64 -7.91
N GLY A 85 6.00 -0.53 -7.08
CA GLY A 85 6.73 0.73 -6.89
C GLY A 85 7.34 1.28 -8.18
N VAL A 86 7.95 0.42 -9.01
CA VAL A 86 8.47 0.81 -10.33
C VAL A 86 7.35 1.26 -11.26
N ILE A 87 6.24 0.51 -11.32
CA ILE A 87 5.08 0.87 -12.14
C ILE A 87 4.56 2.25 -11.73
N MET A 88 4.35 2.50 -10.44
CA MET A 88 3.86 3.79 -9.92
C MET A 88 4.77 4.96 -10.33
N ILE A 89 6.09 4.80 -10.21
CA ILE A 89 7.05 5.85 -10.59
C ILE A 89 7.02 6.10 -12.10
N LEU A 90 6.95 5.05 -12.92
CA LEU A 90 6.89 5.17 -14.38
C LEU A 90 5.57 5.82 -14.85
N THR A 91 4.46 5.51 -14.19
CA THR A 91 3.13 6.01 -14.57
C THR A 91 2.74 7.33 -13.91
N ARG A 92 3.59 7.90 -13.04
CA ARG A 92 3.29 9.07 -12.20
C ARG A 92 2.63 10.25 -12.93
N ASN A 93 3.11 10.56 -14.13
CA ASN A 93 2.59 11.69 -14.93
C ASN A 93 1.25 11.37 -15.61
N LYS A 94 1.02 10.10 -15.98
CA LYS A 94 -0.22 9.65 -16.61
C LYS A 94 -1.34 9.49 -15.59
N LEU A 95 -0.98 9.05 -14.39
CA LEU A 95 -1.93 8.80 -13.30
C LEU A 95 -2.58 10.11 -12.84
N GLY A 96 -1.79 11.17 -12.58
CA GLY A 96 -2.37 12.48 -12.25
C GLY A 96 -3.29 13.02 -13.35
N ARG A 97 -2.95 12.78 -14.63
CA ARG A 97 -3.75 13.21 -15.79
C ARG A 97 -5.09 12.48 -15.91
N ALA A 98 -5.20 11.27 -15.37
CA ALA A 98 -6.43 10.50 -15.36
C ALA A 98 -7.47 11.08 -14.37
N TYR A 99 -7.02 11.74 -13.30
CA TYR A 99 -7.90 12.33 -12.28
C TYR A 99 -8.20 13.81 -12.55
N SER A 100 -7.29 14.56 -13.16
CA SER A 100 -7.48 16.00 -13.39
C SER A 100 -6.83 16.51 -14.66
N ASN A 101 -7.49 17.50 -15.28
CA ASN A 101 -6.94 18.28 -16.40
C ASN A 101 -6.06 19.45 -15.94
N ASP A 102 -6.09 19.80 -14.66
CA ASP A 102 -5.27 20.86 -14.09
C ASP A 102 -3.80 20.43 -14.02
N ARG A 103 -2.94 21.16 -14.72
CA ARG A 103 -1.50 20.87 -14.79
C ARG A 103 -0.83 20.98 -13.42
N GLU A 104 -1.32 21.84 -12.55
CA GLU A 104 -0.74 22.04 -11.22
C GLU A 104 -1.01 20.84 -10.31
N VAL A 105 -2.24 20.29 -10.35
CA VAL A 105 -2.59 19.04 -9.67
C VAL A 105 -1.74 17.88 -10.19
N VAL A 106 -1.64 17.71 -11.51
CA VAL A 106 -0.86 16.63 -12.12
C VAL A 106 0.61 16.69 -11.69
N ARG A 107 1.20 17.89 -11.66
CA ARG A 107 2.60 18.08 -11.26
C ARG A 107 2.81 17.73 -9.79
N ASN A 108 1.94 18.19 -8.90
CA ASN A 108 2.07 17.94 -7.47
C ASN A 108 1.84 16.45 -7.14
N VAL A 109 0.84 15.81 -7.75
CA VAL A 109 0.63 14.35 -7.62
C VAL A 109 1.87 13.58 -8.10
N ALA A 110 2.43 13.95 -9.27
CA ALA A 110 3.62 13.29 -9.79
C ALA A 110 4.85 13.47 -8.86
N ALA A 111 4.95 14.59 -8.15
CA ALA A 111 5.99 14.83 -7.15
C ALA A 111 5.80 13.98 -5.88
N MET A 112 4.54 13.68 -5.50
CA MET A 112 4.24 12.81 -4.35
C MET A 112 4.37 11.31 -4.67
N MET A 113 4.23 10.89 -5.93
CA MET A 113 4.25 9.47 -6.31
C MET A 113 5.47 8.67 -5.82
N PRO A 114 6.72 9.18 -5.83
CA PRO A 114 7.86 8.46 -5.27
C PRO A 114 7.74 8.19 -3.77
N LEU A 115 7.16 9.13 -3.00
CA LEU A 115 6.90 8.95 -1.58
C LEU A 115 5.85 7.85 -1.35
N ILE A 116 4.78 7.84 -2.15
CA ILE A 116 3.73 6.82 -2.06
C ILE A 116 4.30 5.44 -2.42
N ALA A 117 5.13 5.36 -3.47
CA ALA A 117 5.79 4.11 -3.87
C ALA A 117 6.71 3.57 -2.76
N LEU A 118 7.45 4.44 -2.08
CA LEU A 118 8.28 4.06 -0.94
C LEU A 118 7.43 3.58 0.24
N SER A 119 6.36 4.31 0.57
CA SER A 119 5.42 3.91 1.64
C SER A 119 4.77 2.56 1.34
N HIS A 120 4.39 2.29 0.09
CA HIS A 120 3.87 0.99 -0.34
C HIS A 120 4.86 -0.14 -0.11
N PHE A 121 6.12 0.07 -0.49
CA PHE A 121 7.17 -0.92 -0.29
C PHE A 121 7.37 -1.26 1.20
N ILE A 122 7.38 -0.25 2.07
CA ILE A 122 7.47 -0.43 3.53
C ILE A 122 6.24 -1.19 4.06
N ASN A 123 5.05 -0.80 3.63
CA ASN A 123 3.80 -1.44 4.03
C ASN A 123 3.75 -2.93 3.60
N THR A 124 4.27 -3.24 2.42
CA THR A 124 4.37 -4.62 1.91
C THR A 124 5.22 -5.49 2.81
N ILE A 125 6.35 -4.98 3.27
CA ILE A 125 7.21 -5.66 4.25
C ILE A 125 6.47 -5.85 5.59
N GLN A 126 5.81 -4.80 6.08
CA GLN A 126 5.05 -4.85 7.33
C GLN A 126 3.91 -5.90 7.27
N CYS A 127 3.22 -6.01 6.13
CA CYS A 127 2.12 -6.95 5.96
C CYS A 127 2.59 -8.41 6.06
N VAL A 128 3.74 -8.74 5.47
CA VAL A 128 4.35 -10.07 5.59
C VAL A 128 4.66 -10.39 7.05
N PHE A 129 5.35 -9.49 7.75
CA PHE A 129 5.70 -9.71 9.15
C PHE A 129 4.47 -9.85 10.05
N SER A 130 3.44 -9.01 9.83
CA SER A 130 2.20 -9.09 10.59
C SER A 130 1.44 -10.41 10.36
N GLY A 131 1.36 -10.88 9.12
CA GLY A 131 0.72 -12.16 8.78
C GLY A 131 1.43 -13.37 9.39
N ILE A 132 2.75 -13.31 9.53
CA ILE A 132 3.55 -14.37 10.15
C ILE A 132 3.39 -14.36 11.68
N PHE A 133 3.45 -13.19 12.32
CA PHE A 133 3.45 -13.06 13.78
C PHE A 133 2.13 -13.52 14.43
N ILE A 134 1.00 -13.36 13.74
CA ILE A 134 -0.33 -13.75 14.24
C ILE A 134 -0.44 -15.27 14.52
N PHE A 135 0.42 -16.12 13.95
CA PHE A 135 0.34 -17.58 14.11
C PHE A 135 1.57 -18.23 14.76
N VAL A 136 2.63 -17.47 15.04
CA VAL A 136 3.83 -17.99 15.72
C VAL A 136 3.77 -17.80 17.24
N THR A 137 2.76 -17.09 17.76
CA THR A 137 2.53 -16.88 19.20
C THR A 137 1.26 -17.60 19.64
#